data_AF-A0A6G3XCD8-F1
#
_entry.id   AF-A0A6G3XCD8-F1
#
_cell.length_a   1.000
_cell.length_b   1.000
_cell.length_c   1.000
_cell.angle_alpha   90.00
_cell.angle_beta   90.00
_cell.angle_gamma   90.00
#
_symmetry.space_group_name_H-M   'P 1'
#
loop_
_entity.id
_entity.type
_entity.pdbx_description
1 polymer ?
#
loop_
_entity_poly.entity_id
_entity_poly.type
_entity_poly.pdbx_seq_one_letter_code
_entity_poly.pdbx_strand_id
1 'polypeptide(L)'
;ADPLRLAAVEERRAALTTLTRKYGEDIAAVLAWAQEGAGRLTELEGDDERIGELTAERDGLRAELSVLGQALTDARTEAAARFAEAVTDELASLAMPHARVSFAIRQTEAADEASGIDIGGRSVTYGPSGADEVELLLAP
;
A
#
# COMPACT_ATOMS: atom_id res chain seq x y z
N ALA A 1 12.20 -64.12 26.82
CA ALA A 1 11.98 -62.71 26.46
C ALA A 1 10.87 -62.65 25.43
N ASP A 2 9.94 -61.71 25.53
CA ASP A 2 8.83 -61.54 24.58
C ASP A 2 9.35 -60.88 23.28
N PRO A 3 9.34 -61.59 22.14
CA PRO A 3 9.89 -61.09 20.87
C PRO A 3 9.15 -59.86 20.33
N LEU A 4 7.84 -59.76 20.56
CA LEU A 4 7.02 -58.64 20.08
C LEU A 4 7.38 -57.36 20.85
N ARG A 5 7.60 -57.50 22.15
CA ARG A 5 8.03 -56.38 23.00
C ARG A 5 9.43 -55.89 22.64
N LEU A 6 10.33 -56.80 22.26
CA LEU A 6 11.69 -56.43 21.82
C LEU A 6 11.64 -55.66 20.49
N ALA A 7 10.88 -56.15 19.51
CA ALA A 7 10.73 -55.49 18.22
C ALA A 7 10.18 -54.05 18.36
N ALA A 8 9.16 -53.85 19.20
CA ALA A 8 8.60 -52.53 19.48
C ALA A 8 9.62 -51.56 20.11
N VAL A 9 10.50 -52.07 20.98
CA VAL A 9 11.56 -51.27 21.61
C VAL A 9 12.64 -50.88 20.59
N GLU A 10 13.04 -51.80 19.71
CA GLU A 10 14.02 -51.50 18.66
C GLU A 10 13.48 -50.50 17.64
N GLU A 11 12.22 -50.63 17.23
CA GLU A 11 11.54 -49.67 16.36
C GLU A 11 11.47 -48.28 16.99
N ARG A 12 11.07 -48.19 18.27
CA ARG A 12 11.04 -46.92 19.01
C ARG A 12 12.43 -46.29 19.06
N ARG A 13 13.48 -47.07 19.34
CA ARG A 13 14.87 -46.58 19.36
C ARG A 13 15.31 -46.05 17.99
N ALA A 14 15.02 -46.77 16.91
CA ALA A 14 15.37 -46.35 15.56
C ALA A 14 14.70 -45.02 15.18
N ALA A 15 13.42 -44.85 15.55
CA ALA A 15 12.69 -43.60 15.35
C ALA A 15 13.33 -42.44 16.13
N LEU A 16 13.64 -42.65 17.41
CA LEU A 16 14.30 -41.64 18.25
C LEU A 16 15.68 -41.25 17.71
N THR A 17 16.51 -42.21 17.29
CA THR A 17 17.82 -41.96 16.67
C THR A 17 17.72 -41.17 15.37
N THR A 18 16.64 -41.34 14.61
CA THR A 18 16.40 -40.57 13.38
C THR A 18 16.03 -39.14 13.69
N LEU A 19 15.25 -38.90 14.74
CA LEU A 19 14.87 -37.56 15.18
C LEU A 19 16.06 -36.80 15.75
N THR A 20 16.86 -37.42 16.63
CA THR A 20 18.05 -36.75 17.20
C THR A 20 19.04 -36.35 16.10
N ARG A 21 19.31 -37.24 15.14
CA ARG A 21 20.20 -36.90 14.01
C ARG A 21 19.75 -35.68 13.20
N LYS A 22 18.45 -35.39 13.13
CA LYS A 22 17.90 -34.29 12.35
C LYS A 22 17.70 -33.00 13.14
N TYR A 23 17.32 -33.11 14.41
CA TYR A 23 16.73 -32.00 15.16
C TYR A 23 17.38 -31.75 16.54
N GLY A 24 18.32 -32.56 16.99
CA GLY A 24 19.00 -32.30 18.26
C GLY A 24 19.83 -33.44 18.81
N GLU A 25 20.82 -33.11 19.63
CA GLU A 25 21.81 -34.04 20.19
C GLU A 25 21.16 -35.15 21.04
N ASP A 26 20.05 -34.82 21.70
CA ASP A 26 19.24 -35.71 22.52
C ASP A 26 17.73 -35.43 22.37
N ILE A 27 16.90 -36.17 23.11
CA ILE A 27 15.45 -36.02 23.05
C ILE A 27 14.97 -34.66 23.57
N ALA A 28 15.66 -34.10 24.57
CA ALA A 28 15.30 -32.79 25.10
C ALA A 28 15.53 -31.69 24.05
N ALA A 29 16.65 -31.75 23.34
CA ALA A 29 16.97 -30.85 22.23
C ALA A 29 15.94 -30.96 21.08
N VAL A 30 15.54 -32.19 20.71
CA VAL A 30 14.49 -32.40 19.69
C VAL A 30 13.16 -31.79 20.12
N LEU A 31 12.77 -31.94 21.39
CA LEU A 31 11.53 -31.37 21.92
C LEU A 31 11.59 -29.83 21.97
N ALA A 32 12.73 -29.27 22.37
CA ALA A 32 12.96 -27.83 22.36
C ALA A 32 12.87 -27.25 20.94
N TRP A 33 13.51 -27.90 19.96
CA TRP A 33 13.43 -27.52 18.54
C TRP A 33 11.98 -27.54 18.03
N ALA A 34 11.21 -28.57 18.38
CA ALA A 34 9.81 -28.67 17.98
C ALA A 34 8.93 -27.57 18.60
N GLN A 35 9.17 -27.21 19.86
CA GLN A 35 8.44 -26.11 20.53
C GLN A 35 8.77 -24.75 19.91
N GLU A 36 10.04 -24.48 19.63
CA GLU A 36 10.48 -23.25 18.96
C GLU A 36 9.86 -23.15 17.55
N GLY A 37 9.91 -24.23 16.78
CA GLY A 37 9.33 -24.29 15.44
C GLY A 37 7.82 -24.09 15.42
N ALA A 38 7.10 -24.68 16.39
CA ALA A 38 5.66 -24.48 16.54
C ALA A 38 5.33 -23.02 16.88
N GLY A 39 6.07 -22.39 17.80
CA GLY A 39 5.90 -20.98 18.15
C GLY A 39 6.10 -20.06 16.94
N ARG A 40 7.21 -20.26 16.20
CA ARG A 40 7.50 -19.50 14.99
C ARG A 40 6.46 -19.70 13.89
N LEU A 41 5.92 -20.90 13.74
CA LEU A 41 4.85 -21.17 12.78
C LEU A 41 3.59 -20.38 13.13
N THR A 42 3.17 -20.39 14.39
CA THR A 42 2.00 -19.63 14.85
C THR A 42 2.19 -18.11 14.68
N GLU A 43 3.41 -17.60 14.89
CA GLU A 43 3.73 -16.20 14.60
C GLU A 43 3.55 -15.87 13.11
N LEU A 44 4.11 -16.70 12.22
CA LEU A 44 3.99 -16.52 10.77
C LEU A 44 2.55 -16.64 10.26
N GLU A 45 1.77 -17.58 10.81
CA GLU A 45 0.35 -17.73 10.48
C GLU A 45 -0.46 -16.47 10.86
N GLY A 46 -0.10 -15.80 11.96
CA GLY A 46 -0.70 -14.52 12.35
C GLY A 46 -0.30 -13.36 11.45
N ASP A 47 0.93 -13.36 10.92
CA ASP A 47 1.43 -12.32 10.02
C ASP A 47 0.65 -12.29 8.69
N ASP A 48 0.32 -13.46 8.14
CA ASP A 48 -0.45 -13.55 6.89
C ASP A 48 -1.86 -12.94 7.03
N GLU A 49 -2.55 -13.21 8.15
CA GLU A 49 -3.84 -12.58 8.47
C GLU A 49 -3.68 -11.06 8.57
N ARG A 50 -2.66 -10.60 9.30
CA ARG A 50 -2.41 -9.18 9.50
C ARG A 50 -2.08 -8.44 8.19
N ILE A 51 -1.31 -9.08 7.30
CA ILE A 51 -1.01 -8.56 5.96
C ILE A 51 -2.31 -8.42 5.16
N GLY A 52 -3.19 -9.42 5.23
CA GLY A 52 -4.50 -9.39 4.57
C GLY A 52 -5.35 -8.21 5.04
N GLU A 53 -5.47 -8.01 6.35
CA GLU A 53 -6.19 -6.87 6.94
C GLU A 53 -5.65 -5.52 6.47
N LEU A 54 -4.32 -5.32 6.58
CA LEU A 54 -3.68 -4.06 6.20
C LEU A 54 -3.79 -3.79 4.69
N THR A 55 -3.77 -4.83 3.87
CA THR A 55 -3.97 -4.73 2.42
C THR A 55 -5.39 -4.24 2.12
N ALA A 56 -6.40 -4.81 2.75
CA ALA A 56 -7.79 -4.40 2.59
C ALA A 56 -8.03 -2.96 3.08
N GLU A 57 -7.46 -2.60 4.24
CA GLU A 57 -7.53 -1.24 4.78
C GLU A 57 -6.89 -0.22 3.82
N ARG A 58 -5.67 -0.50 3.34
CA ARG A 58 -4.97 0.33 2.36
C ARG A 58 -5.80 0.52 1.10
N ASP A 59 -6.39 -0.54 0.56
CA ASP A 59 -7.15 -0.46 -0.69
C ASP A 59 -8.47 0.31 -0.51
N GLY A 60 -9.12 0.19 0.65
CA GLY A 60 -10.27 1.01 1.03
C GLY A 60 -9.91 2.50 1.13
N LEU A 61 -8.83 2.83 1.85
CA LEU A 61 -8.34 4.21 1.99
C LEU A 61 -7.93 4.81 0.64
N ARG A 62 -7.34 4.01 -0.26
CA ARG A 62 -6.99 4.46 -1.61
C ARG A 62 -8.24 4.80 -2.43
N ALA A 63 -9.29 3.99 -2.35
CA ALA A 63 -10.55 4.27 -3.02
C ALA A 63 -11.22 5.55 -2.49
N GLU A 64 -11.20 5.77 -1.17
CA GLU A 64 -11.67 7.01 -0.57
C GLU A 64 -10.85 8.22 -1.05
N LEU A 65 -9.52 8.08 -1.08
CA LEU A 65 -8.62 9.12 -1.55
C LEU A 65 -8.85 9.48 -3.03
N SER A 66 -9.17 8.51 -3.89
CA SER A 66 -9.60 8.75 -5.27
C SER A 66 -10.81 9.67 -5.35
N VAL A 67 -11.85 9.38 -4.57
CA VAL A 67 -13.08 10.19 -4.54
C VAL A 67 -12.79 11.61 -4.07
N LEU A 68 -12.02 11.75 -2.99
CA LEU A 68 -11.64 13.06 -2.45
C LEU A 68 -10.72 13.82 -3.42
N GLY A 69 -9.79 13.12 -4.07
CA GLY A 69 -8.87 13.68 -5.07
C GLY A 69 -9.61 14.21 -6.29
N GLN A 70 -10.61 13.48 -6.78
CA GLN A 70 -11.49 13.94 -7.86
C GLN A 70 -12.25 15.20 -7.45
N ALA A 71 -12.90 15.19 -6.28
CA ALA A 71 -13.65 16.34 -5.79
C ALA A 71 -12.77 17.60 -5.64
N LEU A 72 -11.52 17.42 -5.19
CA LEU A 72 -10.56 18.51 -5.07
C LEU A 72 -10.13 19.05 -6.45
N THR A 73 -9.91 18.16 -7.43
CA THR A 73 -9.58 18.52 -8.82
C THR A 73 -10.69 19.36 -9.44
N ASP A 74 -11.95 18.94 -9.26
CA ASP A 74 -13.12 19.62 -9.79
C ASP A 74 -13.26 21.02 -9.17
N ALA A 75 -13.13 21.11 -7.84
CA ALA A 75 -13.21 22.38 -7.11
C ALA A 75 -12.10 23.35 -7.52
N ARG A 76 -10.87 22.87 -7.72
CA ARG A 76 -9.74 23.67 -8.20
C ARG A 76 -9.98 24.20 -9.61
N THR A 77 -10.48 23.35 -10.50
CA THR A 77 -10.77 23.72 -11.89
C THR A 77 -11.84 24.80 -11.95
N GLU A 78 -12.92 24.65 -11.17
CA GLU A 78 -13.98 25.66 -11.09
C GLU A 78 -13.46 26.99 -10.50
N ALA A 79 -12.71 26.94 -9.40
CA ALA A 79 -12.16 28.12 -8.77
C ALA A 79 -11.16 28.86 -9.69
N ALA A 80 -10.30 28.11 -10.37
CA ALA A 80 -9.35 28.64 -11.33
C ALA A 80 -10.03 29.39 -12.49
N ALA A 81 -11.10 28.81 -13.05
CA ALA A 81 -11.87 29.44 -14.13
C ALA A 81 -12.50 30.77 -13.67
N ARG A 82 -13.18 30.77 -12.52
CA ARG A 82 -13.80 31.98 -11.97
C ARG A 82 -12.78 33.06 -11.63
N PHE A 83 -11.64 32.68 -11.05
CA PHE A 83 -10.57 33.62 -10.73
C PHE A 83 -9.96 34.22 -12.00
N ALA A 84 -9.66 33.39 -12.99
CA ALA A 84 -9.06 33.81 -14.25
C ALA A 84 -9.94 34.81 -15.00
N GLU A 85 -11.26 34.56 -15.07
CA GLU A 85 -12.24 35.47 -15.66
C GLU A 85 -12.25 36.81 -14.92
N ALA A 86 -12.49 36.79 -13.60
CA ALA A 86 -12.58 38.00 -12.80
C ALA A 86 -11.32 38.88 -12.88
N VAL A 87 -10.13 38.27 -12.80
CA VAL A 87 -8.86 39.04 -12.89
C VAL A 87 -8.61 39.55 -14.29
N THR A 88 -8.93 38.78 -15.34
CA THR A 88 -8.78 39.22 -16.73
C THR A 88 -9.66 40.43 -17.03
N ASP A 89 -10.89 40.45 -16.50
CA ASP A 89 -11.80 41.59 -16.66
C ASP A 89 -11.25 42.86 -15.98
N GLU A 90 -10.67 42.71 -14.77
CA GLU A 90 -10.04 43.83 -14.06
C GLU A 90 -8.79 44.35 -14.78
N LEU A 91 -7.98 43.47 -15.40
CA LEU A 91 -6.78 43.87 -16.15
C LEU A 91 -7.10 44.77 -17.34
N ALA A 92 -8.26 44.57 -17.99
CA ALA A 92 -8.71 45.46 -19.06
C ALA A 92 -8.90 46.90 -18.56
N SER A 93 -9.36 47.08 -17.32
CA SER A 93 -9.51 48.40 -16.69
C SER A 93 -8.17 49.09 -16.39
N LEU A 94 -7.10 48.30 -16.21
CA LEU A 94 -5.74 48.75 -15.92
C LEU A 94 -4.90 49.05 -17.17
N ALA A 95 -5.56 49.38 -18.30
CA ALA A 95 -4.92 49.61 -19.59
C ALA A 95 -4.10 48.42 -20.11
N MET A 96 -4.44 47.19 -19.69
CA MET A 96 -3.87 45.93 -20.19
C MET A 96 -4.95 45.09 -20.91
N PRO A 97 -5.59 45.60 -21.98
CA PRO A 97 -6.77 44.96 -22.60
C PRO A 97 -6.48 43.62 -23.31
N HIS A 98 -5.20 43.30 -23.51
CA HIS A 98 -4.76 42.05 -24.15
C HIS A 98 -4.25 41.02 -23.15
N ALA A 99 -4.02 41.43 -21.90
CA ALA A 99 -3.53 40.54 -20.88
C ALA A 99 -4.59 39.51 -20.47
N ARG A 100 -4.16 38.26 -20.28
CA ARG A 100 -5.03 37.15 -19.89
C ARG A 100 -4.42 36.41 -18.71
N VAL A 101 -5.22 36.20 -17.67
CA VAL A 101 -4.87 35.27 -16.58
C VAL A 101 -5.49 33.90 -16.87
N SER A 102 -4.73 32.85 -16.62
CA SER A 102 -5.20 31.47 -16.72
C SER A 102 -4.46 30.58 -15.72
N PHE A 103 -4.97 29.37 -15.49
CA PHE A 103 -4.26 28.36 -14.71
C PHE A 103 -3.98 27.12 -15.56
N ALA A 104 -2.80 26.53 -15.38
CA ALA A 104 -2.51 25.18 -15.83
C ALA A 104 -2.63 24.24 -14.62
N ILE A 105 -3.55 23.29 -14.71
CA ILE A 105 -3.73 22.22 -13.72
C ILE A 105 -3.25 20.93 -14.35
N ARG A 106 -2.16 20.38 -13.81
CA ARG A 106 -1.47 19.20 -14.35
C ARG A 106 -1.50 18.07 -13.33
N GLN A 107 -1.49 16.85 -13.82
CA GLN A 107 -1.43 15.63 -13.01
C GLN A 107 -0.32 14.75 -13.59
N THR A 108 0.37 14.03 -12.72
CA THR A 108 1.44 13.10 -13.10
C THR A 108 0.90 11.69 -13.06
N GLU A 109 1.05 10.93 -14.14
CA GLU A 109 0.66 9.53 -14.18
C GLU A 109 1.48 8.72 -13.17
N ALA A 110 0.82 7.81 -12.47
CA ALA A 110 1.49 6.88 -11.58
C ALA A 110 2.31 5.86 -12.38
N ALA A 111 3.36 5.31 -11.77
CA ALA A 111 4.19 4.28 -12.40
C ALA A 111 3.41 2.96 -12.63
N ASP A 112 2.44 2.69 -11.76
CA ASP A 112 1.51 1.57 -11.86
C ASP A 112 0.18 1.90 -11.15
N GLU A 113 -0.83 1.04 -11.32
CA GLU A 113 -2.14 1.21 -10.67
C GLU A 113 -2.07 1.07 -9.13
N ALA A 114 -1.10 0.30 -8.62
CA ALA A 114 -0.95 0.05 -7.19
C ALA A 114 -0.37 1.26 -6.43
N SER A 115 0.31 2.16 -7.12
CA SER A 115 0.99 3.34 -6.56
C SER A 115 0.22 4.64 -6.73
N GLY A 116 -0.86 4.65 -7.51
CA GLY A 116 -1.67 5.84 -7.78
C GLY A 116 -3.05 5.84 -7.11
N ILE A 117 -3.80 6.91 -7.40
CA ILE A 117 -5.24 7.01 -7.20
C ILE A 117 -5.92 7.25 -8.53
N ASP A 118 -7.13 6.73 -8.71
CA ASP A 118 -7.97 7.06 -9.87
C ASP A 118 -8.52 8.48 -9.77
N ILE A 119 -8.24 9.30 -10.78
CA ILE A 119 -8.88 10.59 -11.04
C ILE A 119 -9.22 10.65 -12.52
N GLY A 120 -10.52 10.79 -12.82
CA GLY A 120 -11.03 10.83 -14.19
C GLY A 120 -10.74 9.57 -14.99
N GLY A 121 -10.66 8.40 -14.35
CA GLY A 121 -10.33 7.13 -15.01
C GLY A 121 -8.85 6.95 -15.33
N ARG A 122 -7.96 7.76 -14.73
CA ARG A 122 -6.50 7.66 -14.88
C ARG A 122 -5.86 7.47 -13.51
N SER A 123 -4.88 6.57 -13.43
CA SER A 123 -4.05 6.41 -12.24
C SER A 123 -3.00 7.52 -12.17
N VAL A 124 -3.08 8.37 -11.14
CA VAL A 124 -2.19 9.51 -10.95
C VAL A 124 -1.49 9.47 -9.60
N THR A 125 -0.30 10.06 -9.54
CA THR A 125 0.43 10.23 -8.27
C THR A 125 -0.29 11.24 -7.38
N TYR A 126 -0.16 11.07 -6.07
CA TYR A 126 -0.76 11.97 -5.09
C TYR A 126 0.26 12.37 -4.01
N GLY A 127 0.06 13.56 -3.46
CA GLY A 127 0.84 14.07 -2.33
C GLY A 127 -0.06 14.70 -1.26
N PRO A 128 0.54 15.39 -0.28
CA PRO A 128 -0.20 16.05 0.81
C PRO A 128 -1.23 17.07 0.34
N SER A 129 -1.09 17.60 -0.87
CA SER A 129 -1.98 18.57 -1.51
C SER A 129 -2.91 17.95 -2.56
N GLY A 130 -3.05 16.63 -2.60
CA GLY A 130 -3.79 15.92 -3.66
C GLY A 130 -2.92 15.63 -4.89
N ALA A 131 -3.56 15.43 -6.04
CA ALA A 131 -2.90 14.99 -7.28
C ALA A 131 -2.55 16.13 -8.25
N ASP A 132 -3.07 17.34 -8.01
CA ASP A 132 -2.89 18.46 -8.94
C ASP A 132 -1.64 19.28 -8.64
N GLU A 133 -0.89 19.56 -9.69
CA GLU A 133 0.08 20.64 -9.77
C GLU A 133 -0.58 21.84 -10.45
N VAL A 134 -0.66 22.98 -9.76
CA VAL A 134 -1.40 24.17 -10.20
C VAL A 134 -0.43 25.32 -10.45
N GLU A 135 -0.43 25.86 -11.67
CA GLU A 135 0.38 27.01 -12.08
C GLU A 135 -0.49 28.17 -12.54
N LEU A 136 -0.21 29.37 -12.04
CA LEU A 136 -0.82 30.61 -12.52
C LEU A 136 -0.02 31.16 -13.70
N LEU A 137 -0.69 31.47 -14.80
CA LEU A 137 -0.10 32.01 -16.01
C LEU A 137 -0.69 33.38 -16.33
N LEU A 138 0.17 34.30 -16.77
CA LEU A 138 -0.21 35.60 -17.30
C LEU A 138 0.35 35.74 -18.72
N ALA A 139 -0.53 35.85 -19.70
CA ALA A 139 -0.16 36.17 -21.07
C ALA A 139 -0.33 37.68 -21.32
N PRO A 140 0.62 38.37 -21.97
CA PRO A 140 0.53 39.79 -22.31
C PRO A 140 -0.37 40.07 -23.52
#